data_AF-A0A7K4R3J7-F1
#
_entry.id   AF-A0A7K4R3J7-F1
#
_cell.length_a   1.000
_cell.length_b   1.000
_cell.length_c   1.000
_cell.angle_alpha   90.00
_cell.angle_beta   90.00
_cell.angle_gamma   90.00
#
_symmetry.space_group_name_H-M   'P 1'
#
loop_
_entity.id
_entity.type
_entity.pdbx_description
1 polymer ?
#
loop_
_entity_poly.entity_id
_entity_poly.type
_entity_poly.pdbx_seq_one_letter_code
_entity_poly.pdbx_strand_id
1 'polypeptide(L)'
;LLSPESGISVSAHSVVVQLAKAPDSTGPWEKFGFGPDRSALQERLFVTEENVDGFLGTALCPSSCSQSALESQPLIEVLDVSEDRIQIRVE
;
A
#
# COMPACT_ATOMS: atom_id res chain seq x y z
N LEU A 1 -8.49 26.34 14.51
CA LEU A 1 -8.86 25.18 13.66
C LEU A 1 -8.77 23.96 14.56
N LEU A 2 -9.90 23.35 14.91
CA LEU A 2 -9.93 22.15 15.75
C LEU A 2 -9.27 21.00 14.98
N SER A 3 -8.22 20.41 15.54
CA SER A 3 -7.69 19.13 15.06
C SER A 3 -8.79 18.07 15.20
N PRO A 4 -8.99 17.19 14.21
CA PRO A 4 -9.92 16.08 14.39
C PRO A 4 -9.45 15.25 15.58
N GLU A 5 -10.34 15.02 16.52
CA GLU A 5 -10.08 14.19 17.69
C GLU A 5 -10.01 12.72 17.27
N SER A 6 -8.97 12.00 17.71
CA SER A 6 -8.92 10.55 17.53
C SER A 6 -10.05 9.91 18.33
N GLY A 7 -10.77 8.97 17.72
CA GLY A 7 -11.94 8.34 18.32
C GLY A 7 -11.87 6.81 18.28
N ILE A 8 -12.57 6.16 19.20
CA ILE A 8 -12.80 4.72 19.16
C ILE A 8 -14.29 4.43 19.31
N SER A 9 -14.83 3.62 18.41
CA SER A 9 -16.20 3.13 18.47
C SER A 9 -16.17 1.60 18.50
N VAL A 10 -16.83 1.01 19.48
CA VAL A 10 -16.83 -0.43 19.74
C VAL A 10 -18.26 -0.94 19.62
N SER A 11 -18.47 -1.98 18.82
CA SER A 11 -19.71 -2.75 18.76
C SER A 11 -19.45 -4.19 19.19
N ALA A 12 -20.51 -5.00 19.32
CA ALA A 12 -20.39 -6.42 19.67
C ALA A 12 -19.49 -7.24 18.72
N HIS A 13 -19.31 -6.79 17.47
CA HIS A 13 -18.58 -7.53 16.44
C HIS A 13 -17.53 -6.71 15.69
N SER A 14 -17.35 -5.43 16.04
CA SER A 14 -16.43 -4.56 15.31
C SER A 14 -15.86 -3.46 16.19
N VAL A 15 -14.67 -3.02 15.81
CA VAL A 15 -14.02 -1.83 16.37
C VAL A 15 -13.67 -0.91 15.21
N VAL A 16 -14.02 0.36 15.35
CA VAL A 16 -13.60 1.43 14.46
C VAL A 16 -12.68 2.34 15.24
N VAL A 17 -11.46 2.50 14.74
CA VAL A 17 -10.48 3.45 15.27
C VAL A 17 -10.33 4.58 14.26
N GLN A 18 -10.62 5.79 14.70
CA GLN A 18 -10.43 6.99 13.90
C GLN A 18 -9.08 7.62 14.26
N LEU A 19 -8.21 7.72 13.26
CA LEU A 19 -6.88 8.31 13.39
C LEU A 19 -6.89 9.71 12.78
N ALA A 20 -6.26 10.64 13.50
CA ALA A 20 -6.06 12.01 13.05
C ALA A 20 -4.56 12.31 12.97
N LYS A 21 -4.18 13.12 11.99
CA LYS A 21 -2.80 13.63 11.89
C LYS A 21 -2.57 14.69 12.97
N ALA A 22 -1.33 14.74 13.47
CA ALA A 22 -0.89 15.85 14.29
C ALA A 22 -0.96 17.16 13.47
N PRO A 23 -1.16 18.33 14.11
CA PRO A 23 -1.35 19.61 13.41
C PRO A 23 -0.19 20.02 12.49
N ASP A 24 1.01 19.56 12.82
CA ASP A 24 2.27 19.79 12.13
C ASP A 24 2.58 18.71 11.08
N SER A 25 1.81 17.61 11.05
CA SER A 25 1.96 16.57 10.05
C SER A 25 1.27 16.96 8.76
N THR A 26 2.01 16.89 7.66
CA THR A 26 1.54 17.24 6.31
C THR A 26 1.57 16.02 5.39
N GLY A 27 1.11 16.19 4.14
CA GLY A 27 1.11 15.14 3.12
C GLY A 27 0.00 14.09 3.28
N PRO A 28 -0.04 13.08 2.40
CA PRO A 28 -0.98 11.95 2.50
C PRO A 28 -0.57 10.96 3.59
N TRP A 29 -1.45 10.02 3.93
CA TRP A 29 -1.03 8.84 4.69
C TRP A 29 -0.35 7.88 3.73
N GLU A 30 0.76 7.27 4.15
CA GLU A 30 1.50 6.35 3.28
C GLU A 30 1.36 4.89 3.76
N LYS A 31 1.44 4.67 5.07
CA LYS A 31 1.36 3.33 5.66
C LYS A 31 0.77 3.30 7.06
N PHE A 32 0.19 2.16 7.41
CA PHE A 32 -0.32 1.85 8.75
C PHE A 32 0.12 0.44 9.15
N GLY A 33 0.75 0.32 10.30
CA GLY A 33 1.16 -0.96 10.89
C GLY A 33 0.14 -1.42 11.94
N PHE A 34 -0.27 -2.69 11.89
CA PHE A 34 -1.17 -3.28 12.88
C PHE A 34 -0.73 -4.69 13.25
N GLY A 35 -0.87 -5.05 14.53
CA GLY A 35 -0.47 -6.35 15.04
C GLY A 35 -0.49 -6.37 16.57
N PRO A 36 -0.39 -7.58 17.17
CA PRO A 36 -0.41 -7.72 18.63
C PRO A 36 0.81 -7.10 19.30
N ASP A 37 1.94 -7.03 18.60
CA ASP A 37 3.19 -6.43 19.07
C ASP A 37 4.08 -5.97 17.89
N ARG A 38 5.21 -5.33 18.22
CA ARG A 38 6.14 -4.73 17.25
C ARG A 38 6.82 -5.75 16.33
N SER A 39 6.97 -7.00 16.75
CA SER A 39 7.62 -8.05 15.97
C SER A 39 6.70 -8.70 14.94
N ALA A 40 5.38 -8.52 15.09
CA ALA A 40 4.34 -9.11 14.24
C ALA A 40 3.45 -8.06 13.57
N LEU A 41 3.97 -6.86 13.31
CA LEU A 41 3.23 -5.82 12.59
C LEU A 41 3.02 -6.19 11.13
N GLN A 42 1.77 -6.28 10.71
CA GLN A 42 1.38 -6.26 9.31
C GLN A 42 1.31 -4.81 8.84
N GLU A 43 1.88 -4.53 7.66
CA GLU A 43 1.81 -3.22 7.05
C GLU A 43 0.66 -3.16 6.03
N ARG A 44 -0.08 -2.06 6.08
CA ARG A 44 -1.07 -1.68 5.06
C ARG A 44 -0.68 -0.35 4.45
N LEU A 45 -0.49 -0.33 3.14
CA LEU A 45 -0.14 0.88 2.40
C LEU A 45 -1.42 1.61 1.98
N PHE A 46 -1.38 2.94 2.03
CA PHE A 46 -2.44 3.79 1.49
C PHE A 46 -1.95 4.39 0.19
N VAL A 47 -2.62 4.05 -0.91
CA VAL A 47 -2.33 4.61 -2.23
C VAL A 47 -3.44 5.58 -2.58
N THR A 48 -3.06 6.82 -2.89
CA THR A 48 -3.91 7.91 -3.37
C THR A 48 -3.34 8.44 -4.68
N GLU A 49 -4.13 9.21 -5.43
CA GLU A 49 -3.64 9.86 -6.65
C GLU A 49 -2.41 10.74 -6.39
N GLU A 50 -2.31 11.35 -5.20
CA GLU A 50 -1.22 12.24 -4.81
C GLU A 50 0.09 11.51 -4.47
N ASN A 51 0.02 10.23 -4.08
CA ASN A 51 1.20 9.47 -3.65
C ASN A 51 1.55 8.26 -4.53
N VAL A 52 0.75 8.02 -5.58
CA VAL A 52 0.92 6.86 -6.46
C VAL A 52 2.31 6.83 -7.09
N ASP A 53 2.87 7.97 -7.49
CA ASP A 53 4.21 8.03 -8.09
C ASP A 53 5.30 7.61 -7.10
N GLY A 54 5.19 8.06 -5.84
CA GLY A 54 6.11 7.64 -4.77
C GLY A 54 5.96 6.16 -4.41
N PHE A 55 4.72 5.67 -4.38
CA PHE A 55 4.44 4.24 -4.19
C PHE A 55 5.05 3.39 -5.32
N LEU A 56 4.81 3.76 -6.58
CA LEU A 56 5.38 3.07 -7.74
C LEU A 56 6.90 3.13 -7.74
N GLY A 57 7.50 4.26 -7.36
CA GLY A 57 8.95 4.37 -7.22
C GLY A 57 9.56 3.40 -6.21
N THR A 58 8.84 3.06 -5.14
CA THR A 58 9.33 2.12 -4.09
C THR A 58 8.95 0.67 -4.36
N ALA A 59 7.77 0.41 -4.93
CA ALA A 59 7.32 -0.93 -5.30
C ALA A 59 8.04 -1.48 -6.54
N LEU A 60 8.39 -0.60 -7.49
CA LEU A 60 9.07 -0.95 -8.73
C LEU A 60 10.59 -0.84 -8.64
N CYS A 61 11.13 -0.28 -7.56
CA CYS A 61 12.54 -0.42 -7.22
C CYS A 61 12.70 -1.59 -6.26
N PRO A 62 12.91 -2.82 -6.73
CA PRO A 62 13.52 -3.77 -5.84
C PRO A 62 14.90 -3.19 -5.52
N SER A 63 15.17 -2.99 -4.23
CA SER A 63 16.50 -2.67 -3.70
C SER A 63 17.58 -3.72 -4.09
N SER A 64 17.19 -4.72 -4.87
CA SER A 64 17.99 -5.80 -5.45
C SER A 64 17.99 -5.84 -6.99
N CYS A 65 17.31 -4.93 -7.72
CA CYS A 65 17.51 -4.84 -9.18
C CYS A 65 18.87 -4.20 -9.44
N SER A 66 19.89 -5.04 -9.44
CA SER A 66 21.14 -4.72 -10.12
C SER A 66 20.81 -4.34 -11.56
N GLN A 67 21.56 -3.45 -12.22
CA GLN A 67 21.31 -3.08 -13.63
C GLN A 67 21.14 -4.30 -14.58
N SER A 68 21.73 -5.47 -14.26
CA SER A 68 21.47 -6.73 -14.95
C SER A 68 20.03 -7.26 -14.87
N ALA A 69 19.26 -6.94 -13.83
CA ALA A 69 17.85 -7.34 -13.69
C ALA A 69 16.90 -6.47 -14.55
N LEU A 70 17.32 -5.26 -14.92
CA LEU A 70 16.62 -4.42 -15.90
C LEU A 70 16.77 -4.95 -17.34
N GLU A 71 17.85 -5.67 -17.62
CA GLU A 71 18.13 -6.33 -18.92
C GLU A 71 17.32 -7.64 -19.10
N SER A 72 16.82 -8.22 -18.01
CA SER A 72 15.89 -9.36 -18.02
C SER A 72 14.50 -8.92 -17.56
N GLN A 73 13.89 -8.00 -18.31
CA GLN A 73 12.45 -7.78 -18.17
C GLN A 73 11.75 -9.07 -18.60
N PRO A 74 10.96 -9.71 -17.73
CA PRO A 74 10.26 -10.93 -18.11
C PRO A 74 9.30 -10.62 -19.25
N LEU A 75 9.26 -11.49 -20.25
CA LEU A 75 8.31 -11.32 -21.35
C LEU A 75 6.91 -11.58 -20.77
N ILE A 76 6.10 -10.52 -20.74
CA ILE A 76 4.70 -10.62 -20.32
C ILE A 76 3.88 -10.97 -21.55
N GLU A 77 3.26 -12.14 -21.54
CA GLU A 77 2.34 -12.58 -22.59
C GLU A 77 0.91 -12.66 -22.05
N VAL A 78 0.00 -11.93 -22.68
CA VAL A 78 -1.43 -12.02 -22.38
C VAL A 78 -1.98 -13.22 -23.15
N LEU A 79 -2.40 -14.25 -22.41
CA LEU A 79 -2.88 -15.50 -23.01
C LEU A 79 -4.36 -15.45 -23.36
N ASP A 80 -5.16 -14.82 -22.50
CA ASP A 80 -6.62 -14.81 -22.61
C ASP A 80 -7.20 -13.59 -21.88
N VAL A 81 -8.20 -12.96 -22.50
CA VAL A 81 -8.97 -11.85 -21.91
C VAL A 81 -10.44 -12.13 -22.17
N SER A 82 -11.19 -12.26 -21.09
CA SER A 82 -12.64 -12.49 -21.09
C SER A 82 -13.32 -11.50 -20.14
N GLU A 83 -14.65 -11.54 -20.08
CA GLU A 83 -15.43 -10.66 -19.19
C GLU A 83 -15.11 -10.90 -17.71
N ASP A 84 -14.81 -12.14 -17.32
CA ASP A 84 -14.59 -12.54 -15.92
C ASP A 84 -13.12 -12.80 -15.57
N ARG A 85 -12.22 -12.92 -16.56
CA ARG A 85 -10.83 -13.33 -16.32
C ARG A 85 -9.83 -12.73 -17.30
N ILE A 86 -8.64 -12.42 -16.79
CA ILE A 86 -7.43 -12.15 -17.56
C ILE A 86 -6.38 -13.18 -17.16
N GLN A 87 -5.75 -13.83 -18.14
CA GLN A 87 -4.66 -14.77 -17.93
C GLN A 87 -3.36 -14.21 -18.53
N ILE A 88 -2.34 -14.07 -17.69
CA ILE A 88 -1.04 -13.50 -18.05
C ILE A 88 0.05 -14.52 -17.70
N ARG A 89 0.96 -14.78 -18.64
CA ARG A 89 2.19 -15.53 -18.40
C ARG A 89 3.35 -14.55 -18.26
N VAL A 90 4.25 -14.85 -17.32
CA VAL A 90 5.50 -14.13 -17.08
C VAL A 90 6.60 -15.17 -17.23
N GLU A 91 7.52 -14.97 -18.17
CA GLU A 91 8.67 -15.87 -18.45
C GLU A 91 9.95 -15.43 -17.76
#